data_AF-A0A8T2RCF7-F1
#
_entry.id   AF-A0A8T2RCF7-F1
#
_cell.length_a   1.000
_cell.length_b   1.000
_cell.length_c   1.000
_cell.angle_alpha   90.00
_cell.angle_beta   90.00
_cell.angle_gamma   90.00
#
_symmetry.space_group_name_H-M   'P 1'
#
loop_
_entity.id
_entity.type
_entity.pdbx_description
1 polymer ?
#
loop_
_entity_poly.entity_id
_entity_poly.type
_entity_poly.pdbx_seq_one_letter_code
_entity_poly.pdbx_strand_id
1 'polypeptide(L)'
;MHRMAVMAIIAPDIPGLDRDKCVKMAVVHDIAEAIVGDITPSDGVPKDEKSRREREAIDEMCHLLGGGHAAQEVRSLWLEYENNSTPEANLVKDFDKVEMILQALEYETMHGKELNDFYESTAGKFQTELGRAWAAEILRRKKLRTNTTQ
;
A
#
# COMPACT_ATOMS: atom_id res chain seq x y z
N MET A 1 -5.35 0.90 -3.65
CA MET A 1 -5.06 0.19 -4.95
C MET A 1 -4.91 1.09 -6.20
N HIS A 2 -5.96 1.73 -6.77
CA HIS A 2 -5.83 2.41 -8.08
C HIS A 2 -4.73 3.48 -8.16
N ARG A 3 -4.70 4.42 -7.19
CA ARG A 3 -3.68 5.48 -7.16
C ARG A 3 -2.27 4.94 -6.96
N MET A 4 -2.11 3.80 -6.25
CA MET A 4 -0.83 3.11 -6.11
C MET A 4 -0.33 2.52 -7.43
N ALA A 5 -1.21 1.97 -8.26
CA ALA A 5 -0.85 1.50 -9.59
C ALA A 5 -0.37 2.68 -10.47
N VAL A 6 -1.05 3.83 -10.39
CA VAL A 6 -0.60 5.07 -11.06
C VAL A 6 0.74 5.55 -10.52
N MET A 7 0.95 5.47 -9.21
CA MET A 7 2.23 5.78 -8.56
C MET A 7 3.38 4.90 -9.10
N ALA A 8 3.15 3.61 -9.29
CA ALA A 8 4.11 2.72 -9.93
C ALA A 8 4.38 3.10 -11.41
N ILE A 9 3.35 3.52 -12.15
CA ILE A 9 3.50 3.99 -13.54
C ILE A 9 4.38 5.24 -13.63
N ILE A 10 4.18 6.21 -12.74
CA ILE A 10 4.91 7.50 -12.76
C ILE A 10 6.25 7.46 -12.02
N ALA A 11 6.55 6.36 -11.33
CA ALA A 11 7.83 6.19 -10.65
C ALA A 11 8.98 6.30 -11.67
N PRO A 12 10.11 6.96 -11.33
CA PRO A 12 11.29 6.96 -12.19
C PRO A 12 11.79 5.54 -12.46
N ASP A 13 12.54 5.36 -13.55
CA ASP A 13 13.21 4.08 -13.81
C ASP A 13 14.23 3.82 -12.69
N ILE A 14 14.05 2.74 -11.94
CA ILE A 14 14.96 2.30 -10.88
C ILE A 14 15.71 1.06 -11.40
N PRO A 15 17.05 1.09 -11.50
CA PRO A 15 17.83 -0.05 -11.99
C PRO A 15 17.52 -1.34 -11.21
N GLY A 16 17.18 -2.40 -11.94
CA GLY A 16 16.87 -3.72 -11.37
C GLY A 16 15.46 -3.88 -10.79
N LEU A 17 14.59 -2.87 -10.94
CA LEU A 17 13.18 -2.93 -10.55
C LEU A 17 12.29 -3.18 -11.78
N ASP A 18 11.37 -4.14 -11.67
CA ASP A 18 10.32 -4.36 -12.68
C ASP A 18 9.08 -3.49 -12.37
N ARG A 19 8.85 -2.46 -13.22
CA ARG A 19 7.70 -1.55 -13.09
C ARG A 19 6.37 -2.27 -13.33
N ASP A 20 6.30 -3.17 -14.31
CA ASP A 20 5.06 -3.87 -14.63
C ASP A 20 4.65 -4.78 -13.48
N LYS A 21 5.63 -5.42 -12.85
CA LYS A 21 5.42 -6.17 -11.61
C LYS A 21 4.94 -5.29 -10.46
N CYS A 22 5.52 -4.10 -10.26
CA CYS A 22 5.03 -3.13 -9.27
C CYS A 22 3.56 -2.74 -9.51
N VAL A 23 3.18 -2.48 -10.77
CA VAL A 23 1.81 -2.14 -11.14
C VAL A 23 0.86 -3.28 -10.83
N LYS A 24 1.20 -4.51 -11.28
CA LYS A 24 0.39 -5.70 -11.00
C LYS A 24 0.23 -5.96 -9.50
N MET A 25 1.33 -5.86 -8.75
CA MET A 25 1.34 -6.05 -7.29
C MET A 25 0.47 -4.99 -6.58
N ALA A 26 0.57 -3.72 -6.96
CA ALA A 26 -0.26 -2.65 -6.41
C ALA A 26 -1.77 -2.87 -6.66
N VAL A 27 -2.13 -3.53 -7.76
CA VAL A 27 -3.53 -3.88 -8.08
C VAL A 27 -4.04 -5.06 -7.24
N VAL A 28 -3.19 -6.02 -6.86
CA VAL A 28 -3.64 -7.27 -6.22
C VAL A 28 -3.33 -7.40 -4.73
N HIS A 29 -2.48 -6.54 -4.16
CA HIS A 29 -2.02 -6.72 -2.77
C HIS A 29 -3.15 -6.78 -1.73
N ASP A 30 -4.18 -5.94 -1.85
CA ASP A 30 -5.35 -5.92 -0.96
C ASP A 30 -6.56 -6.67 -1.54
N ILE A 31 -6.38 -7.49 -2.59
CA ILE A 31 -7.53 -8.14 -3.25
C ILE A 31 -8.31 -9.05 -2.28
N ALA A 32 -7.64 -9.62 -1.27
CA ALA A 32 -8.24 -10.45 -0.23
C ALA A 32 -9.33 -9.71 0.58
N GLU A 33 -9.25 -8.38 0.69
CA GLU A 33 -10.22 -7.54 1.41
C GLU A 33 -11.62 -7.59 0.77
N ALA A 34 -11.73 -7.99 -0.50
CA ALA A 34 -13.03 -8.21 -1.13
C ALA A 34 -13.84 -9.34 -0.45
N ILE A 35 -13.17 -10.25 0.26
CA ILE A 35 -13.81 -11.33 1.04
C ILE A 35 -13.68 -11.06 2.55
N VAL A 36 -12.50 -10.66 3.00
CA VAL A 36 -12.19 -10.53 4.44
C VAL A 36 -12.68 -9.20 5.03
N GLY A 37 -12.89 -8.19 4.18
CA GLY A 37 -13.02 -6.79 4.58
C GLY A 37 -11.66 -6.14 4.89
N ASP A 38 -11.65 -4.81 4.91
CA ASP A 38 -10.50 -4.01 5.35
C ASP A 38 -10.38 -4.08 6.88
N ILE A 39 -9.48 -4.94 7.36
CA ILE A 39 -9.19 -5.12 8.79
C ILE A 39 -8.16 -4.08 9.23
N THR A 40 -8.60 -3.15 10.07
CA THR A 40 -7.79 -2.06 10.59
C THR A 40 -7.20 -2.40 11.97
N PRO A 41 -6.20 -1.65 12.45
CA PRO A 41 -5.68 -1.81 13.82
C PRO A 41 -6.76 -1.66 14.92
N SER A 42 -7.84 -0.93 14.65
CA SER A 42 -8.94 -0.72 15.61
C SER A 42 -9.82 -1.95 15.82
N ASP A 43 -9.80 -2.91 14.89
CA ASP A 43 -10.61 -4.13 14.97
C ASP A 43 -10.04 -5.16 15.96
N GLY A 44 -8.81 -4.96 16.44
CA GLY A 44 -8.17 -5.81 17.44
C GLY A 44 -7.89 -7.24 16.96
N VAL A 45 -7.95 -7.50 15.66
CA VAL A 45 -7.66 -8.81 15.08
C VAL A 45 -6.14 -9.07 15.12
N PRO A 46 -5.69 -10.19 15.72
CA PRO A 46 -4.28 -10.56 15.71
C PRO A 46 -3.72 -10.69 14.30
N LYS A 47 -2.44 -10.32 14.11
CA LYS A 47 -1.80 -10.30 12.79
C LYS A 47 -1.77 -11.68 12.11
N ASP A 48 -1.55 -12.73 12.89
CA ASP A 48 -1.55 -14.12 12.43
C ASP A 48 -2.95 -14.57 11.96
N GLU A 49 -4.00 -14.16 12.67
CA GLU A 49 -5.38 -14.41 12.29
C GLU A 49 -5.80 -13.62 11.04
N LYS A 50 -5.45 -12.33 10.95
CA LYS A 50 -5.64 -11.52 9.73
C LYS A 50 -4.99 -12.22 8.54
N SER A 51 -3.71 -12.58 8.68
CA SER A 51 -2.94 -13.24 7.63
C SER A 51 -3.49 -14.62 7.26
N ARG A 52 -4.08 -15.37 8.21
CA ARG A 52 -4.77 -16.64 7.93
C ARG A 52 -6.01 -16.43 7.07
N ARG A 53 -6.87 -15.47 7.44
CA ARG A 53 -8.10 -15.15 6.68
C ARG A 53 -7.79 -14.66 5.28
N GLU A 54 -6.79 -13.80 5.13
CA GLU A 54 -6.39 -13.29 3.82
C GLU A 54 -5.81 -14.39 2.92
N ARG A 55 -5.02 -15.32 3.48
CA ARG A 55 -4.57 -16.51 2.73
C ARG A 55 -5.73 -17.37 2.25
N GLU A 56 -6.71 -17.63 3.11
CA GLU A 56 -7.89 -18.43 2.75
C GLU A 56 -8.69 -17.76 1.63
N ALA A 57 -8.88 -16.44 1.69
CA ALA A 57 -9.52 -15.67 0.63
C ALA A 57 -8.76 -15.75 -0.70
N ILE A 58 -7.43 -15.61 -0.68
CA ILE A 58 -6.60 -15.72 -1.89
C ILE A 58 -6.67 -17.12 -2.48
N ASP A 59 -6.62 -18.17 -1.67
CA ASP A 59 -6.73 -19.55 -2.14
C ASP A 59 -8.13 -19.80 -2.77
N GLU A 60 -9.21 -19.27 -2.18
CA GLU A 60 -10.55 -19.31 -2.78
C GLU A 60 -10.60 -18.59 -4.15
N MET A 61 -10.08 -17.37 -4.23
CA MET A 61 -10.01 -16.61 -5.48
C MET A 61 -9.20 -17.36 -6.56
N CYS A 62 -8.09 -17.98 -6.17
CA CYS A 62 -7.26 -18.78 -7.08
C CYS A 62 -7.99 -20.02 -7.61
N HIS A 63 -8.84 -20.66 -6.78
CA HIS A 63 -9.71 -21.74 -7.22
C HIS A 63 -10.76 -21.26 -8.22
N LEU A 64 -11.37 -20.09 -8.01
CA LEU A 64 -12.33 -19.49 -8.96
C LEU A 64 -11.69 -19.18 -10.32
N LEU A 65 -10.41 -18.82 -10.35
CA LEU A 65 -9.62 -18.63 -11.56
C LEU A 65 -9.21 -19.94 -12.27
N GLY A 66 -9.60 -21.11 -11.73
CA GLY A 66 -9.32 -22.41 -12.33
C GLY A 66 -7.89 -22.92 -12.16
N GLY A 67 -7.11 -22.36 -11.23
CA GLY A 67 -5.76 -22.85 -10.87
C GLY A 67 -4.67 -22.72 -11.95
N GLY A 68 -4.95 -22.01 -13.05
CA GLY A 68 -4.01 -21.78 -14.15
C GLY A 68 -2.96 -20.71 -13.86
N HIS A 69 -2.24 -20.28 -14.91
CA HIS A 69 -1.18 -19.27 -14.82
C HIS A 69 -1.61 -17.99 -14.11
N ALA A 70 -2.82 -17.47 -14.42
CA ALA A 70 -3.33 -16.25 -13.79
C ALA A 70 -3.50 -16.40 -12.27
N ALA A 71 -4.01 -17.54 -11.80
CA ALA A 71 -4.15 -17.81 -10.37
C ALA A 71 -2.77 -17.86 -9.68
N GLN A 72 -1.80 -18.51 -10.32
CA GLN A 72 -0.43 -18.60 -9.80
C GLN A 72 0.25 -17.24 -9.74
N GLU A 73 0.07 -16.39 -10.76
CA GLU A 73 0.62 -15.04 -10.80
C GLU A 73 0.03 -14.17 -9.69
N VAL A 74 -1.30 -14.15 -9.52
CA VAL A 74 -1.96 -13.41 -8.43
C VAL A 74 -1.46 -13.86 -7.06
N ARG A 75 -1.42 -15.19 -6.83
CA ARG A 75 -0.94 -15.75 -5.57
C ARG A 75 0.53 -15.40 -5.30
N SER A 76 1.38 -15.46 -6.32
CA SER A 76 2.80 -15.12 -6.20
C SER A 76 3.01 -13.65 -5.87
N LEU A 77 2.31 -12.75 -6.57
CA LEU A 77 2.39 -11.32 -6.32
C LEU A 77 1.92 -10.97 -4.90
N TRP A 78 0.80 -11.55 -4.48
CA TRP A 78 0.26 -11.35 -3.13
C TRP A 78 1.22 -11.86 -2.06
N LEU A 79 1.77 -13.07 -2.22
CA LEU A 79 2.74 -13.64 -1.28
C LEU A 79 4.04 -12.83 -1.20
N GLU A 80 4.54 -12.32 -2.34
CA GLU A 80 5.72 -11.46 -2.35
C GLU A 80 5.48 -10.15 -1.60
N TYR A 81 4.31 -9.53 -1.80
CA TYR A 81 3.91 -8.34 -1.08
C TYR A 81 3.84 -8.61 0.42
N GLU A 82 3.12 -9.65 0.83
CA GLU A 82 2.92 -9.99 2.25
C GLU A 82 4.24 -10.27 2.97
N ASN A 83 5.12 -11.04 2.33
CA ASN A 83 6.43 -11.37 2.86
C ASN A 83 7.46 -10.25 2.70
N ASN A 84 7.14 -9.18 1.96
CA ASN A 84 8.03 -8.07 1.69
C ASN A 84 9.38 -8.57 1.15
N SER A 85 9.33 -9.51 0.21
CA SER A 85 10.49 -10.35 -0.16
C SER A 85 11.26 -9.87 -1.38
N THR A 86 10.75 -8.88 -2.12
CA THR A 86 11.35 -8.36 -3.36
C THR A 86 11.49 -6.83 -3.33
N PRO A 87 12.42 -6.25 -4.12
CA PRO A 87 12.51 -4.79 -4.27
C PRO A 87 11.18 -4.16 -4.70
N GLU A 88 10.42 -4.83 -5.57
CA GLU A 88 9.07 -4.42 -5.98
C GLU A 88 8.10 -4.40 -4.80
N ALA A 89 8.08 -5.46 -3.97
CA ALA A 89 7.26 -5.50 -2.76
C ALA A 89 7.61 -4.37 -1.79
N ASN A 90 8.90 -4.12 -1.57
CA ASN A 90 9.36 -3.01 -0.72
C ASN A 90 8.85 -1.66 -1.23
N LEU A 91 8.90 -1.43 -2.55
CA LEU A 91 8.43 -0.19 -3.15
C LEU A 91 6.91 -0.05 -3.08
N VAL A 92 6.16 -1.11 -3.39
CA VAL A 92 4.69 -1.08 -3.34
C VAL A 92 4.20 -0.91 -1.89
N LYS A 93 4.87 -1.50 -0.89
CA LYS A 93 4.59 -1.23 0.54
C LYS A 93 4.86 0.22 0.93
N ASP A 94 5.81 0.88 0.29
CA ASP A 94 6.03 2.31 0.49
C ASP A 94 4.95 3.13 -0.20
N PHE A 95 4.53 2.76 -1.42
CA PHE A 95 3.43 3.44 -2.11
C PHE A 95 2.12 3.35 -1.34
N ASP A 96 1.83 2.22 -0.71
CA ASP A 96 0.65 2.06 0.16
C ASP A 96 0.64 3.12 1.28
N LYS A 97 1.75 3.23 2.02
CA LYS A 97 1.91 4.24 3.07
C LYS A 97 1.89 5.67 2.54
N VAL A 98 2.54 5.93 1.40
CA VAL A 98 2.57 7.27 0.77
C VAL A 98 1.16 7.67 0.34
N GLU A 99 0.40 6.76 -0.27
CA GLU A 99 -0.97 6.98 -0.71
C GLU A 99 -1.88 7.30 0.49
N MET A 100 -1.74 6.54 1.59
CA MET A 100 -2.47 6.77 2.83
C MET A 100 -2.23 8.16 3.42
N ILE A 101 -0.97 8.61 3.54
CA ILE A 101 -0.68 9.95 4.09
C ILE A 101 -1.01 11.09 3.11
N LEU A 102 -0.99 10.82 1.79
CA LEU A 102 -1.46 11.77 0.79
C LEU A 102 -2.97 11.97 0.92
N GLN A 103 -3.73 10.88 1.03
CA GLN A 103 -5.18 10.92 1.25
C GLN A 103 -5.54 11.63 2.56
N ALA A 104 -4.77 11.38 3.62
CA ALA A 104 -4.93 12.09 4.88
C ALA A 104 -4.77 13.61 4.67
N LEU A 105 -3.71 14.06 3.98
CA LEU A 105 -3.50 15.50 3.71
C LEU A 105 -4.65 16.12 2.91
N GLU A 106 -5.15 15.42 1.90
CA GLU A 106 -6.30 15.84 1.10
C GLU A 106 -7.55 16.00 1.97
N TYR A 107 -7.84 15.04 2.84
CA TYR A 107 -8.98 15.12 3.77
C TYR A 107 -8.82 16.21 4.84
N GLU A 108 -7.62 16.40 5.38
CA GLU A 108 -7.37 17.53 6.27
C GLU A 108 -7.61 18.88 5.56
N THR A 109 -7.27 18.97 4.27
CA THR A 109 -7.39 20.20 3.47
C THR A 109 -8.83 20.48 3.04
N MET A 110 -9.55 19.47 2.55
CA MET A 110 -10.89 19.63 2.01
C MET A 110 -11.99 19.61 3.08
N HIS A 111 -11.74 18.93 4.20
CA HIS A 111 -12.79 18.66 5.20
C HIS A 111 -12.40 19.08 6.62
N GLY A 112 -11.23 19.70 6.81
CA GLY A 112 -10.81 20.20 8.13
C GLY A 112 -10.65 19.10 9.18
N LYS A 113 -10.38 17.85 8.77
CA LYS A 113 -10.12 16.74 9.68
C LYS A 113 -8.74 16.88 10.33
N GLU A 114 -8.57 16.29 11.50
CA GLU A 114 -7.27 16.08 12.15
C GLU A 114 -6.88 14.61 12.01
N LEU A 115 -5.82 14.31 11.26
CA LEU A 115 -5.46 12.95 10.88
C LEU A 115 -3.97 12.68 11.18
N ASN A 116 -3.44 13.26 12.27
CA ASN A 116 -2.03 13.17 12.65
C ASN A 116 -1.56 11.72 12.85
N ASP A 117 -2.42 10.85 13.39
CA ASP A 117 -2.14 9.44 13.65
C ASP A 117 -1.67 8.69 12.38
N PHE A 118 -2.17 9.06 11.19
CA PHE A 118 -1.74 8.47 9.92
C PHE A 118 -0.27 8.80 9.57
N TYR A 119 0.20 9.99 9.92
CA TYR A 119 1.59 10.40 9.70
C TYR A 119 2.52 9.78 10.75
N GLU A 120 2.07 9.75 12.01
CA GLU A 120 2.84 9.14 13.10
C GLU A 120 3.01 7.63 12.90
N SER A 121 1.94 6.96 12.46
CA SER A 121 1.96 5.52 12.20
C SER A 121 2.89 5.12 11.04
N THR A 122 3.29 6.05 10.17
CA THR A 122 4.20 5.79 9.03
C THR A 122 5.63 6.27 9.25
N ALA A 123 5.88 7.04 10.32
CA ALA A 123 7.20 7.58 10.63
C ALA A 123 8.25 6.46 10.78
N GLY A 124 9.35 6.56 10.03
CA GLY A 124 10.44 5.58 10.05
C GLY A 124 10.13 4.24 9.36
N LYS A 125 8.98 4.08 8.70
CA LYS A 125 8.56 2.81 8.06
C LYS A 125 8.76 2.76 6.53
N PHE A 126 9.35 3.81 5.93
CA PHE A 126 9.64 3.86 4.50
C PHE A 126 10.99 3.21 4.17
N GLN A 127 10.97 2.20 3.31
CA GLN A 127 12.10 1.30 3.05
C GLN A 127 12.98 1.79 1.90
N THR A 128 12.37 2.36 0.86
CA THR A 128 13.02 2.80 -0.37
C THR A 128 13.37 4.28 -0.33
N GLU A 129 14.35 4.69 -1.14
CA GLU A 129 14.70 6.11 -1.29
C GLU A 129 13.54 6.92 -1.87
N LEU A 130 12.84 6.36 -2.86
CA LEU A 130 11.69 6.99 -3.50
C LEU A 130 10.53 7.18 -2.52
N GLY A 131 10.19 6.14 -1.74
CA GLY A 131 9.17 6.21 -0.70
C GLY A 131 9.48 7.29 0.34
N ARG A 132 10.72 7.33 0.84
CA ARG A 132 11.19 8.39 1.76
C ARG A 132 11.07 9.79 1.14
N ALA A 133 11.47 9.96 -0.11
CA ALA A 133 11.42 11.24 -0.81
C ALA A 133 9.98 11.75 -0.97
N TRP A 134 9.06 10.88 -1.41
CA TRP A 134 7.65 11.26 -1.59
C TRP A 134 6.96 11.54 -0.26
N ALA A 135 7.21 10.74 0.77
CA ALA A 135 6.70 11.00 2.11
C ALA A 135 7.21 12.35 2.67
N ALA A 136 8.50 12.66 2.50
CA ALA A 136 9.08 13.93 2.93
C ALA A 136 8.42 15.13 2.24
N GLU A 137 8.12 15.02 0.95
CA GLU A 137 7.42 16.07 0.20
C GLU A 137 5.98 16.28 0.72
N ILE A 138 5.24 15.22 1.02
CA ILE A 138 3.89 15.31 1.61
C ILE A 138 3.95 16.00 2.97
N LEU A 139 4.88 15.59 3.84
CA LEU A 139 5.08 16.20 5.16
C LEU A 139 5.47 17.68 5.06
N ARG A 140 6.28 18.05 4.05
CA ARG A 140 6.62 19.46 3.77
C ARG A 140 5.37 20.26 3.42
N ARG A 141 4.50 19.74 2.54
CA ARG A 141 3.22 20.39 2.18
C ARG A 141 2.29 20.56 3.38
N LYS A 142 2.18 19.53 4.24
CA LYS A 142 1.40 19.61 5.48
C LYS A 142 1.89 20.74 6.39
N LYS A 143 3.21 20.87 6.59
CA LYS A 143 3.80 21.95 7.42
C LYS A 143 3.54 23.35 6.86
N LEU A 144 3.60 23.52 5.54
CA LEU A 144 3.30 24.82 4.93
C LEU A 144 1.82 25.21 5.13
N ARG A 145 0.91 24.23 5.09
CA ARG A 145 -0.51 24.45 5.39
C ARG A 145 -0.70 24.93 6.84
N THR A 146 -0.13 24.22 7.82
CA THR A 146 -0.30 24.57 9.23
C THR A 146 0.22 25.98 9.56
N ASN A 147 1.27 26.44 8.88
CA ASN A 147 1.82 27.78 9.07
C ASN A 147 0.99 28.89 8.40
N THR A 148 0.08 28.56 7.48
CA THR A 148 -0.78 29.53 6.78
C THR A 148 -2.13 29.73 7.49
N THR A 149 -2.50 28.81 8.38
CA THR A 149 -3.75 28.83 9.14
C THR A 149 -3.59 29.35 10.58
N GLN A 150 -2.38 29.76 10.98
CA GLN A 150 -2.07 30.50 12.22
C GLN A 150 -1.89 31.98 11.92
#